data_AF-A0A3D5JJ51-F1
#
_entry.id   AF-A0A3D5JJ51-F1
#
_cell.length_a   1.000
_cell.length_b   1.000
_cell.length_c   1.000
_cell.angle_alpha   90.00
_cell.angle_beta   90.00
_cell.angle_gamma   90.00
#
_symmetry.space_group_name_H-M   'P 1'
#
loop_
_entity.id
_entity.type
_entity.pdbx_description
1 polymer ?
#
loop_
_entity_poly.entity_id
_entity_poly.type
_entity_poly.pdbx_seq_one_letter_code
_entity_poly.pdbx_strand_id
1 'polypeptide(L)'
;MVKRGLAGSRERAQAMIADGQVLVGGTVLAKASRRLSPDAAISVTTPDIPWVSRGALKLIGGLDAFPAIDPRDLFCADIGASTGGFTEVLLDRGAAHVVAVDVGHGQLHQR
;
A
#
# COMPACT_ATOMS: atom_id res chain seq x y z
N MET A 1 -16.32 3.18 -1.88
CA MET A 1 -15.07 2.55 -2.37
C MET A 1 -15.05 1.06 -2.04
N VAL A 2 -14.91 0.65 -0.77
CA VAL A 2 -14.87 -0.78 -0.37
C VAL A 2 -16.07 -1.57 -0.88
N LYS A 3 -17.31 -1.13 -0.61
CA LYS A 3 -18.54 -1.76 -1.12
C LYS A 3 -18.62 -1.88 -2.65
N ARG A 4 -17.87 -1.05 -3.38
CA ARG A 4 -17.81 -1.05 -4.85
C ARG A 4 -16.58 -1.80 -5.39
N GLY A 5 -15.82 -2.50 -4.54
CA GLY A 5 -14.61 -3.23 -4.92
C GLY A 5 -13.42 -2.36 -5.35
N LEU A 6 -13.50 -1.03 -5.16
CA LEU A 6 -12.47 -0.09 -5.62
C LEU A 6 -11.27 0.03 -4.66
N ALA A 7 -11.36 -0.58 -3.47
CA ALA A 7 -10.30 -0.62 -2.47
C ALA A 7 -10.52 -1.82 -1.55
N GLY A 8 -9.45 -2.51 -1.15
CA GLY A 8 -9.52 -3.70 -0.29
C GLY A 8 -9.95 -3.45 1.17
N SER A 9 -9.76 -2.24 1.70
CA SER A 9 -10.15 -1.88 3.08
C SER A 9 -10.58 -0.41 3.20
N ARG A 10 -11.13 -0.02 4.36
CA ARG A 10 -11.57 1.36 4.60
C ARG A 10 -10.38 2.31 4.69
N GLU A 11 -9.32 1.86 5.34
CA GLU A 11 -8.04 2.54 5.54
C GLU A 11 -7.37 2.74 4.18
N ARG A 12 -7.38 1.71 3.32
CA ARG A 12 -6.94 1.79 1.91
C ARG A 12 -7.72 2.84 1.14
N ALA A 13 -9.05 2.82 1.23
CA ALA A 13 -9.89 3.81 0.57
C ALA A 13 -9.59 5.24 1.04
N GLN A 14 -9.34 5.44 2.33
CA GLN A 14 -8.96 6.74 2.89
C GLN A 14 -7.59 7.20 2.39
N ALA A 15 -6.60 6.31 2.33
CA ALA A 15 -5.29 6.60 1.78
C ALA A 15 -5.36 7.00 0.30
N MET A 16 -6.12 6.27 -0.52
CA MET A 16 -6.32 6.59 -1.94
C MET A 16 -6.97 7.97 -2.14
N ILE A 17 -7.90 8.34 -1.26
CA ILE A 17 -8.53 9.67 -1.26
C ILE A 17 -7.51 10.75 -0.84
N ALA A 18 -6.72 10.51 0.21
CA ALA A 18 -5.70 11.44 0.69
C ALA A 18 -4.59 11.67 -0.36
N ASP A 19 -4.23 10.62 -1.10
CA ASP A 19 -3.26 10.66 -2.21
C ASP A 19 -3.84 11.30 -3.49
N GLY A 20 -5.11 11.74 -3.47
CA GLY A 20 -5.77 12.39 -4.61
C GLY A 20 -6.09 11.44 -5.77
N GLN A 21 -6.10 10.13 -5.54
CA GLN A 21 -6.26 9.11 -6.58
C GLN A 21 -7.72 8.81 -6.93
N VAL A 22 -8.66 9.40 -6.20
CA VAL A 22 -10.09 9.11 -6.35
C VAL A 22 -10.78 10.30 -6.99
N LEU A 23 -11.44 10.07 -8.12
CA LEU A 23 -12.22 11.06 -8.83
C LEU A 23 -13.71 10.81 -8.64
N VAL A 24 -14.49 11.88 -8.52
CA VAL A 24 -15.95 11.86 -8.55
C VAL A 24 -16.41 12.80 -9.65
N GLY A 25 -17.02 12.27 -10.71
CA GLY A 25 -17.42 13.08 -11.87
C GLY A 25 -16.25 13.84 -12.52
N GLY A 26 -15.06 13.25 -12.52
CA GLY A 26 -13.85 13.86 -13.09
C GLY A 26 -13.09 14.83 -12.17
N THR A 27 -13.57 15.09 -10.95
CA THR A 27 -12.87 15.95 -9.97
C THR A 27 -12.30 15.14 -8.81
N VAL A 28 -11.11 15.50 -8.33
CA VAL A 28 -10.46 14.84 -7.18
C VAL A 28 -11.32 14.95 -5.92
N LEU A 29 -11.56 13.81 -5.29
CA LEU A 29 -12.22 13.71 -4.01
C LEU A 29 -11.23 14.07 -2.91
N ALA A 30 -11.39 15.22 -2.27
CA ALA A 30 -10.44 15.70 -1.26
C ALA A 30 -10.69 15.15 0.17
N LYS A 31 -11.89 14.64 0.48
CA LYS A 31 -12.27 14.20 1.83
C LYS A 31 -13.04 12.89 1.79
N ALA A 32 -12.60 11.91 2.57
CA ALA A 32 -13.24 10.61 2.69
C ALA A 32 -14.63 10.68 3.37
N SER A 33 -14.88 11.74 4.14
CA SER A 33 -16.17 11.98 4.82
C SER A 33 -17.22 12.66 3.93
N ARG A 34 -16.87 13.08 2.71
CA ARG A 34 -17.82 13.72 1.79
C ARG A 34 -18.95 12.72 1.46
N ARG A 35 -20.19 13.11 1.72
CA ARG A 35 -21.36 12.35 1.29
C ARG A 35 -21.49 12.42 -0.23
N LEU A 36 -21.62 11.27 -0.86
CA LEU A 36 -21.80 11.13 -2.30
C LEU A 36 -23.17 10.48 -2.56
N SER A 37 -23.77 10.81 -3.71
CA SER A 37 -24.94 10.07 -4.20
C SER A 37 -24.59 8.57 -4.36
N PRO A 38 -25.53 7.65 -4.10
CA PRO A 38 -25.38 6.23 -4.42
C PRO A 38 -24.95 5.97 -5.88
N ASP A 39 -25.33 6.86 -6.80
CA ASP A 39 -25.07 6.75 -8.24
C ASP A 39 -23.88 7.59 -8.70
N ALA A 40 -23.16 8.25 -7.78
CA ALA A 40 -22.02 9.07 -8.14
C ALA A 40 -20.99 8.24 -8.93
N ALA A 41 -20.58 8.74 -10.09
CA ALA A 41 -19.52 8.12 -10.88
C ALA A 41 -18.19 8.29 -10.15
N ILE A 42 -17.66 7.20 -9.60
CA ILE A 42 -16.38 7.16 -8.89
C ILE A 42 -15.40 6.39 -9.76
N SER A 43 -14.26 7.00 -10.07
CA SER A 43 -13.13 6.33 -10.72
C SER A 43 -11.87 6.49 -9.88
N VAL A 44 -10.93 5.57 -10.06
CA VAL A 44 -9.62 5.62 -9.43
C VAL A 44 -8.58 5.77 -10.52
N THR A 45 -7.69 6.75 -10.39
CA THR A 45 -6.65 7.06 -11.38
C THR A 45 -5.53 6.04 -11.39
N THR A 46 -5.38 5.25 -10.33
CA THR A 46 -4.38 4.21 -10.20
C THR A 46 -5.05 2.92 -9.73
N PRO A 47 -4.83 1.77 -10.41
CA PRO A 47 -5.31 0.49 -9.92
C PRO A 47 -4.82 0.20 -8.50
N ASP A 48 -5.62 -0.51 -7.73
CA ASP A 48 -5.16 -1.04 -6.45
C ASP A 48 -3.99 -2.00 -6.69
N ILE A 49 -3.05 -2.05 -5.75
CA ILE A 49 -1.89 -2.96 -5.80
C ILE A 49 -2.04 -3.99 -4.69
N PRO A 50 -1.54 -5.22 -4.86
CA PRO A 50 -1.72 -6.28 -3.88
C PRO A 50 -0.91 -6.07 -2.59
N TRP A 51 -0.18 -4.97 -2.47
CA TRP A 51 0.71 -4.64 -1.36
C TRP A 51 0.11 -3.56 -0.45
N VAL A 52 0.44 -3.61 0.85
CA VAL A 52 -0.03 -2.66 1.87
C VAL A 52 0.37 -1.21 1.55
N SER A 53 1.44 -1.01 0.78
CA SER A 53 1.93 0.30 0.38
C SER A 53 2.52 0.30 -1.03
N ARG A 54 2.42 1.45 -1.72
CA ARG A 54 3.12 1.68 -3.00
C ARG A 54 4.64 1.66 -2.85
N GLY A 55 5.14 1.87 -1.62
CA GLY A 55 6.55 1.68 -1.31
C GLY A 55 7.06 0.33 -1.80
N ALA A 56 6.29 -0.75 -1.65
CA ALA A 56 6.64 -2.10 -2.09
C ALA A 56 7.22 -2.17 -3.51
N LEU A 57 6.66 -1.39 -4.46
CA LEU A 57 7.10 -1.37 -5.85
C LEU A 57 8.57 -0.96 -6.03
N LYS A 58 9.12 -0.16 -5.10
CA LYS A 58 10.53 0.23 -5.11
C LYS A 58 11.43 -0.96 -4.80
N LEU A 59 11.10 -1.72 -3.76
CA LEU A 59 11.89 -2.89 -3.37
C LEU A 59 11.77 -4.00 -4.41
N ILE A 60 10.57 -4.24 -4.94
CA ILE A 60 10.33 -5.17 -6.04
C ILE A 60 11.24 -4.84 -7.23
N GLY A 61 11.19 -3.58 -7.70
CA GLY A 61 12.05 -3.15 -8.80
C GLY A 61 13.54 -3.28 -8.50
N GLY A 62 13.95 -3.02 -7.26
CA GLY A 62 15.33 -3.21 -6.82
C GLY A 62 15.77 -4.68 -6.87
N LEU A 63 15.03 -5.57 -6.22
CA LEU A 63 15.35 -7.00 -6.19
C LEU A 63 15.29 -7.63 -7.59
N ASP A 64 14.37 -7.19 -8.45
CA ASP A 64 14.26 -7.69 -9.83
C ASP A 64 15.43 -7.22 -10.71
N ALA A 65 15.90 -5.99 -10.50
CA ALA A 65 17.05 -5.44 -11.21
C ALA A 65 18.40 -6.02 -10.73
N PHE A 66 18.47 -6.46 -9.47
CA PHE A 66 19.69 -6.97 -8.83
C PHE A 66 19.49 -8.41 -8.31
N PRO A 67 19.41 -9.43 -9.21
CA PRO A 67 19.06 -10.80 -8.84
C PRO A 67 20.09 -11.50 -7.94
N ALA A 68 21.29 -10.96 -7.79
CA ALA A 68 22.28 -11.45 -6.83
C ALA A 68 21.89 -11.14 -5.36
N ILE A 69 20.91 -10.26 -5.15
CA ILE A 69 20.34 -9.94 -3.84
C ILE A 69 19.05 -10.76 -3.69
N ASP A 70 19.15 -11.96 -3.11
CA ASP A 70 18.01 -12.82 -2.80
C ASP A 70 17.76 -12.82 -1.27
N PRO A 71 16.60 -12.35 -0.79
CA PRO A 71 16.30 -12.36 0.64
C PRO A 71 15.92 -13.75 1.17
N ARG A 72 15.76 -14.76 0.30
CA ARG A 72 15.30 -16.09 0.70
C ARG A 72 16.15 -16.70 1.83
N ASP A 73 15.47 -17.21 2.85
CA ASP A 73 16.05 -17.84 4.04
C ASP A 73 16.92 -16.91 4.90
N LEU A 74 16.95 -15.60 4.61
CA LEU A 74 17.74 -14.62 5.36
C LEU A 74 16.93 -13.94 6.47
N PHE A 75 17.66 -13.40 7.45
CA PHE A 75 17.15 -12.45 8.42
C PHE A 75 17.37 -11.05 7.88
N CYS A 76 16.28 -10.34 7.58
CA CYS A 76 16.32 -9.00 7.01
C CYS A 76 15.96 -7.94 8.06
N ALA A 77 16.43 -6.72 7.84
CA ALA A 77 15.98 -5.54 8.57
C ALA A 77 15.35 -4.54 7.58
N ASP A 78 14.11 -4.12 7.87
CA ASP A 78 13.41 -3.06 7.13
C ASP A 78 13.45 -1.78 7.97
N ILE A 79 14.28 -0.82 7.54
CA ILE A 79 14.52 0.42 8.28
C ILE A 79 13.68 1.55 7.67
N GLY A 80 12.76 2.09 8.47
CA GLY A 80 11.71 2.99 8.00
C GLY A 80 10.51 2.24 7.42
N ALA A 81 10.10 1.16 8.10
CA ALA A 81 9.09 0.22 7.62
C ALA A 81 7.73 0.89 7.31
N SER A 82 7.39 1.98 7.99
CA SER A 82 6.16 2.74 7.84
C SER A 82 4.94 1.81 7.92
N THR A 83 4.13 1.73 6.87
CA THR A 83 2.97 0.83 6.78
C THR A 83 3.32 -0.63 6.50
N GLY A 84 4.59 -0.95 6.21
CA GLY A 84 5.11 -2.31 6.07
C GLY A 84 5.31 -2.79 4.63
N GLY A 85 5.34 -1.89 3.64
CA GLY A 85 5.41 -2.28 2.22
C GLY A 85 6.67 -3.06 1.84
N PHE A 86 7.83 -2.71 2.40
CA PHE A 86 9.08 -3.45 2.17
C PHE A 86 9.10 -4.75 2.96
N THR A 87 8.68 -4.70 4.23
CA THR A 87 8.49 -5.89 5.08
C THR A 87 7.64 -6.97 4.40
N GLU A 88 6.49 -6.61 3.83
CA GLU A 88 5.62 -7.54 3.11
C GLU A 88 6.31 -8.17 1.90
N VAL A 89 7.03 -7.36 1.11
CA VAL A 89 7.80 -7.85 -0.05
C VAL A 89 8.92 -8.81 0.37
N LEU A 90 9.67 -8.51 1.43
CA LEU A 90 10.74 -9.37 1.91
C LEU A 90 10.20 -10.74 2.36
N LEU A 91 9.08 -10.75 3.10
CA LEU A 91 8.43 -11.98 3.53
C LEU A 91 7.88 -12.78 2.35
N ASP A 92 7.21 -12.13 1.40
CA ASP A 92 6.71 -12.77 0.17
C ASP A 92 7.83 -13.36 -0.68
N ARG A 93 9.00 -12.71 -0.71
CA ARG A 93 10.22 -13.20 -1.40
C ARG A 93 10.97 -14.30 -0.63
N GLY A 94 10.47 -14.70 0.54
CA GLY A 94 10.99 -15.85 1.29
C GLY A 94 12.00 -15.52 2.37
N ALA A 95 12.11 -14.26 2.82
CA ALA A 95 12.90 -13.94 4.01
C ALA A 95 12.42 -14.78 5.20
N ALA A 96 13.35 -15.42 5.92
CA ALA A 96 13.03 -16.23 7.09
C ALA A 96 12.50 -15.38 8.25
N HIS A 97 12.96 -14.13 8.34
CA HIS A 97 12.54 -13.18 9.35
C HIS A 97 12.77 -11.75 8.88
N VAL A 98 11.91 -10.82 9.31
CA VAL A 98 12.09 -9.39 9.05
C VAL A 98 11.91 -8.60 10.34
N VAL A 99 12.95 -7.85 10.73
CA VAL A 99 12.84 -6.84 11.79
C VAL A 99 12.42 -5.52 11.16
N ALA A 100 11.17 -5.13 11.38
CA ALA A 100 10.62 -3.85 10.92
C ALA A 100 10.89 -2.77 11.97
N VAL A 101 11.68 -1.75 11.61
CA VAL A 101 12.06 -0.64 12.50
C VAL A 101 11.45 0.65 11.96
N ASP A 102 10.73 1.37 12.81
CA ASP A 102 10.25 2.72 12.51
C ASP A 102 10.26 3.60 13.77
N VAL A 103 10.30 4.92 13.56
CA VAL A 103 10.18 5.93 14.62
C VAL A 103 8.72 6.33 14.87
N GLY A 104 7.83 6.04 13.92
CA GLY A 104 6.40 6.25 14.05
C GLY A 104 5.72 5.18 14.93
N HIS A 105 4.52 5.50 15.39
CA HIS A 105 3.74 4.64 16.28
C HIS A 105 2.46 4.16 15.57
N GLY A 106 2.12 2.87 15.72
CA GLY A 106 0.88 2.30 15.19
C GLY A 106 0.75 2.35 13.67
N GLN A 107 1.87 2.38 12.94
CA GLN A 107 1.88 2.54 11.49
C GLN A 107 1.74 1.22 10.73
N LEU A 108 2.27 0.13 11.28
CA LEU A 108 2.33 -1.15 10.59
C LEU A 108 0.92 -1.68 10.35
N HIS A 109 0.66 -2.11 9.10
CA HIS A 109 -0.63 -2.66 8.75
C HIS A 109 -0.86 -4.01 9.45
N GLN A 110 -2.05 -4.24 10.02
CA GLN A 110 -2.42 -5.47 10.74
C GLN A 110 -2.74 -6.67 9.83
N ARG A 111 -2.28 -6.66 8.58
CA ARG A 111 -2.86 -7.52 7.54
C ARG A 111 -2.64 -9.00 7.81
#